data_AF-A0A925NFW5-F1
#
_entry.id   AF-A0A925NFW5-F1
#
_cell.length_a   1.000
_cell.length_b   1.000
_cell.length_c   1.000
_cell.angle_alpha   90.00
_cell.angle_beta   90.00
_cell.angle_gamma   90.00
#
_symmetry.space_group_name_H-M   'P 1'
#
loop_
_entity.id
_entity.type
_entity.pdbx_description
1 polymer ?
#
loop_
_entity_poly.entity_id
_entity_poly.type
_entity_poly.pdbx_seq_one_letter_code
_entity_poly.pdbx_strand_id
1 'polypeptide(L)'
;DCDSDFQIVVLCGKNQKLKARLEKLKAGSKKALHAIGYTTSMQTYLAAADIMIGKSGGLTSSECLAAGLPMLIVNPIPGQEEGNANQLLEHGAALSCTTRAITYKLDKILTSEDNLEKMRKAAQSLGRPNSANVISKEFVTGAKEYQTTAKSYLERVLTR
;
A
#
# COMPACT_ATOMS: atom_id res chain seq x y z
N ASP A 1 14.05 -22.68 2.88
CA ASP A 1 13.56 -21.94 4.06
C ASP A 1 14.24 -20.59 4.13
N CYS A 2 13.67 -19.67 4.90
CA CYS A 2 14.16 -18.31 5.13
C CYS A 2 14.66 -18.26 6.58
N ASP A 3 15.94 -17.94 6.77
CA ASP A 3 16.61 -18.06 8.08
C ASP A 3 16.29 -16.86 9.01
N SER A 4 15.99 -15.70 8.42
CA SER A 4 15.62 -14.46 9.12
C SER A 4 14.47 -14.67 10.10
N ASP A 5 14.48 -14.04 11.28
CA ASP A 5 13.36 -14.13 12.24
C ASP A 5 12.24 -13.13 11.88
N PHE A 6 11.03 -13.65 11.69
CA PHE A 6 9.85 -12.84 11.34
C PHE A 6 8.56 -13.60 11.63
N GLN A 7 7.48 -12.83 11.71
CA GLN A 7 6.10 -13.34 11.76
C GLN A 7 5.36 -13.00 10.47
N ILE A 8 4.35 -13.80 10.16
CA ILE A 8 3.53 -13.67 8.96
C ILE A 8 2.11 -13.34 9.39
N VAL A 9 1.61 -12.18 8.95
CA VAL A 9 0.20 -11.82 9.07
C VAL A 9 -0.43 -11.86 7.68
N VAL A 10 -1.38 -12.75 7.47
CA VAL A 10 -2.08 -12.89 6.18
C VAL A 10 -3.50 -12.35 6.31
N LEU A 11 -3.78 -11.26 5.60
CA LEU A 11 -5.10 -10.67 5.51
C LEU A 11 -5.92 -11.40 4.44
N CYS A 12 -6.80 -12.30 4.86
CA CYS A 12 -7.59 -13.15 3.97
C CYS A 12 -8.86 -12.45 3.44
N GLY A 13 -9.23 -11.30 4.01
CA GLY A 13 -10.46 -10.59 3.67
C GLY A 13 -11.68 -11.51 3.83
N LYS A 14 -12.53 -11.56 2.80
CA LYS A 14 -13.72 -12.44 2.79
C LYS A 14 -13.42 -13.89 2.41
N ASN A 15 -12.17 -14.25 2.11
CA ASN A 15 -11.80 -15.60 1.67
C ASN A 15 -11.64 -16.56 2.87
N GLN A 16 -12.77 -17.08 3.34
CA GLN A 16 -12.80 -18.02 4.48
C GLN A 16 -12.07 -19.34 4.20
N LYS A 17 -12.06 -19.79 2.94
CA LYS A 17 -11.34 -21.01 2.53
C LYS A 17 -9.83 -20.83 2.72
N LEU A 18 -9.29 -19.67 2.34
CA LEU A 18 -7.88 -19.33 2.55
C LEU A 18 -7.54 -19.27 4.04
N LYS A 19 -8.38 -18.58 4.83
CA LYS A 19 -8.18 -18.49 6.29
C LYS A 19 -8.12 -19.88 6.92
N ALA A 20 -9.10 -20.74 6.64
CA ALA A 20 -9.13 -22.10 7.18
C ALA A 20 -7.92 -22.95 6.75
N ARG A 21 -7.44 -22.77 5.52
CA ARG A 21 -6.21 -23.43 5.05
C ARG A 21 -4.99 -22.98 5.82
N LEU A 22 -4.85 -21.68 6.07
CA LEU A 22 -3.70 -21.11 6.80
C LEU A 22 -3.71 -21.51 8.28
N GLU A 23 -4.88 -21.57 8.93
CA GLU A 23 -4.99 -22.05 10.31
C GLU A 23 -4.53 -23.51 10.45
N LYS A 24 -4.81 -24.36 9.46
CA LYS A 24 -4.29 -25.74 9.43
C LYS A 24 -2.76 -25.78 9.26
N LEU A 25 -2.20 -24.88 8.44
CA LEU A 25 -0.76 -24.80 8.20
C LEU A 25 0.02 -24.24 9.40
N LYS A 26 -0.64 -23.45 10.25
CA LYS A 26 -0.03 -22.85 11.45
C LYS A 26 0.63 -23.89 12.36
N ALA A 27 0.01 -25.06 12.52
CA ALA A 27 0.53 -26.14 13.38
C ALA A 27 1.87 -26.73 12.91
N GLY A 28 2.20 -26.61 11.61
CA GLY A 28 3.46 -27.11 11.03
C GLY A 28 4.45 -26.00 10.65
N SER A 29 4.13 -24.74 10.93
CA SER A 29 4.96 -23.60 10.53
C SER A 29 6.08 -23.36 11.55
N LYS A 30 7.32 -23.18 11.06
CA LYS A 30 8.46 -22.74 11.88
C LYS A 30 8.36 -21.25 12.28
N LYS A 31 7.54 -20.46 11.57
CA LYS A 31 7.35 -19.02 11.79
C LYS A 31 5.95 -18.76 12.34
N ALA A 32 5.79 -17.75 13.21
CA ALA A 32 4.49 -17.35 13.71
C ALA A 32 3.58 -16.93 12.55
N LEU A 33 2.42 -17.59 12.40
CA LEU A 33 1.47 -17.36 11.32
C LEU A 33 0.11 -16.95 11.90
N HIS A 34 -0.39 -15.80 11.45
CA HIS A 34 -1.67 -15.22 11.84
C HIS A 34 -2.56 -15.04 10.61
N ALA A 35 -3.67 -15.79 10.54
CA ALA A 35 -4.63 -15.66 9.46
C ALA A 35 -5.80 -14.75 9.89
N ILE A 36 -5.81 -13.52 9.40
CA ILE A 36 -6.84 -12.54 9.71
C ILE A 36 -7.93 -12.62 8.65
N GLY A 37 -9.20 -12.58 9.07
CA GLY A 37 -10.33 -12.50 8.15
C GLY A 37 -10.48 -11.10 7.56
N TYR A 38 -11.73 -10.69 7.33
CA TYR A 38 -12.03 -9.30 7.01
C TYR A 38 -11.75 -8.40 8.22
N THR A 39 -11.13 -7.25 7.99
CA THR A 39 -10.82 -6.26 9.01
C THR A 39 -11.18 -4.86 8.52
N THR A 40 -11.58 -4.00 9.45
CA THR A 40 -11.78 -2.56 9.24
C THR A 40 -10.61 -1.74 9.79
N SER A 41 -9.60 -2.39 10.37
CA SER A 41 -8.42 -1.75 10.98
C SER A 41 -7.16 -2.00 10.16
N MET A 42 -7.25 -1.80 8.84
CA MET A 42 -6.14 -2.05 7.89
C MET A 42 -4.90 -1.21 8.25
N GLN A 43 -5.11 0.04 8.63
CA GLN A 43 -4.07 0.98 9.06
C GLN A 43 -3.22 0.45 10.21
N THR A 44 -3.81 -0.30 11.14
CA THR A 44 -3.09 -0.88 12.29
C THR A 44 -2.12 -1.97 11.82
N TYR A 45 -2.55 -2.81 10.88
CA TYR A 45 -1.70 -3.84 10.30
C TYR A 45 -0.57 -3.25 9.44
N LEU A 46 -0.87 -2.22 8.65
CA LEU A 46 0.15 -1.53 7.85
C LEU A 46 1.18 -0.84 8.74
N ALA A 47 0.75 -0.17 9.81
CA ALA A 47 1.67 0.51 10.74
C ALA A 47 2.54 -0.45 11.56
N ALA A 48 2.05 -1.66 11.84
CA ALA A 48 2.79 -2.67 12.59
C ALA A 48 3.73 -3.52 11.71
N ALA A 49 3.62 -3.44 10.38
CA ALA A 49 4.40 -4.24 9.45
C ALA A 49 5.73 -3.58 9.08
N ASP A 50 6.71 -4.41 8.74
CA ASP A 50 8.00 -3.97 8.17
C ASP A 50 8.02 -4.06 6.64
N ILE A 51 7.33 -5.04 6.07
CA ILE A 51 7.24 -5.26 4.63
C ILE A 51 5.83 -5.76 4.29
N MET A 52 5.22 -5.17 3.26
CA MET A 52 3.99 -5.70 2.66
C MET A 52 4.35 -6.65 1.50
N ILE A 53 3.76 -7.85 1.46
CA ILE A 53 3.92 -8.78 0.33
C ILE A 53 2.58 -8.92 -0.40
N GLY A 54 2.55 -8.66 -1.70
CA GLY A 54 1.31 -8.79 -2.46
C GLY A 54 1.35 -8.16 -3.85
N LYS A 55 0.20 -7.68 -4.30
CA LYS A 55 0.02 -7.02 -5.60
C LYS A 55 0.19 -5.50 -5.49
N SER A 56 0.56 -4.87 -6.59
CA SER A 56 0.71 -3.41 -6.74
C SER A 56 -0.61 -2.73 -7.15
N GLY A 57 -1.71 -3.08 -6.51
CA GLY A 57 -2.99 -2.39 -6.72
C GLY A 57 -2.90 -0.94 -6.24
N GLY A 58 -3.41 0.01 -7.02
CA GLY A 58 -3.17 1.45 -6.78
C GLY A 58 -3.56 1.95 -5.38
N LEU A 59 -4.69 1.46 -4.84
CA LEU A 59 -5.12 1.79 -3.47
C LEU A 59 -4.17 1.21 -2.43
N THR A 60 -3.88 -0.09 -2.49
CA THR A 60 -2.99 -0.76 -1.54
C THR A 60 -1.58 -0.19 -1.58
N SER A 61 -1.04 0.09 -2.77
CA SER A 61 0.25 0.77 -2.91
C SER A 61 0.22 2.16 -2.25
N SER A 62 -0.85 2.94 -2.47
CA SER A 62 -0.99 4.26 -1.87
C SER A 62 -1.09 4.19 -0.34
N GLU A 63 -1.82 3.22 0.21
CA GLU A 63 -1.92 2.97 1.65
C GLU A 63 -0.57 2.57 2.26
N CYS A 64 0.19 1.69 1.59
CA CYS A 64 1.53 1.30 2.03
C CYS A 64 2.48 2.50 2.03
N LEU A 65 2.51 3.29 0.94
CA LEU A 65 3.33 4.49 0.85
C LEU A 65 2.96 5.54 1.91
N ALA A 66 1.65 5.75 2.15
CA ALA A 66 1.17 6.64 3.21
C ALA A 66 1.60 6.18 4.62
N ALA A 67 1.72 4.87 4.83
CA ALA A 67 2.26 4.27 6.06
C ALA A 67 3.80 4.20 6.09
N GLY A 68 4.49 4.61 5.01
CA GLY A 68 5.94 4.45 4.89
C GLY A 68 6.39 2.99 4.83
N LEU A 69 5.53 2.09 4.34
CA LEU A 69 5.72 0.65 4.33
C LEU A 69 6.24 0.17 2.96
N PRO A 70 7.47 -0.39 2.91
CA PRO A 70 8.01 -1.00 1.71
C PRO A 70 7.21 -2.20 1.22
N MET A 71 7.27 -2.46 -0.09
CA MET A 71 6.53 -3.56 -0.71
C MET A 71 7.45 -4.59 -1.41
N LEU A 72 7.12 -5.87 -1.24
CA LEU A 72 7.59 -6.95 -2.11
C LEU A 72 6.43 -7.37 -3.03
N ILE A 73 6.49 -6.91 -4.27
CA ILE A 73 5.46 -7.11 -5.27
C ILE A 73 5.66 -8.47 -5.93
N VAL A 74 4.58 -9.27 -5.97
CA VAL A 74 4.61 -10.65 -6.48
C VAL A 74 3.86 -10.72 -7.80
N ASN A 75 4.57 -11.09 -8.87
CA ASN A 75 4.02 -11.26 -10.23
C ASN A 75 3.09 -10.08 -10.65
N PRO A 76 3.62 -8.85 -10.81
CA PRO A 76 2.81 -7.72 -11.24
C PRO A 76 2.08 -8.04 -12.55
N ILE A 77 0.79 -7.70 -12.61
CA ILE A 77 -0.05 -8.01 -13.76
C ILE A 77 0.17 -6.92 -14.84
N PRO A 78 0.35 -7.31 -16.12
CA PRO A 78 0.54 -6.34 -17.21
C PRO A 78 -0.56 -5.27 -17.24
N GLY A 79 -0.16 -4.03 -17.52
CA GLY A 79 -1.05 -2.87 -17.53
C GLY A 79 -0.95 -2.03 -16.26
N GLN A 80 -2.07 -1.77 -15.58
CA GLN A 80 -2.10 -0.83 -14.46
C GLN A 80 -1.25 -1.28 -13.26
N GLU A 81 -1.26 -2.57 -12.91
CA GLU A 81 -0.46 -3.07 -11.78
C GLU A 81 1.04 -3.01 -12.09
N GLU A 82 1.44 -3.30 -13.33
CA GLU A 82 2.82 -3.13 -13.79
C GLU A 82 3.28 -1.66 -13.75
N GLY A 83 2.44 -0.73 -14.22
CA GLY A 83 2.73 0.71 -14.14
C GLY A 83 2.97 1.17 -12.69
N ASN A 84 2.10 0.76 -11.77
CA ASN A 84 2.27 1.04 -10.34
C ASN A 84 3.56 0.42 -9.80
N ALA A 85 3.82 -0.85 -10.14
CA ALA A 85 5.02 -1.55 -9.68
C ALA A 85 6.29 -0.83 -10.15
N ASN A 86 6.36 -0.44 -11.43
CA ASN A 86 7.52 0.24 -12.00
C ASN A 86 7.81 1.55 -11.26
N GLN A 87 6.79 2.37 -10.97
CA GLN A 87 7.01 3.61 -10.22
C GLN A 87 7.62 3.34 -8.82
N LEU A 88 7.11 2.33 -8.10
CA LEU A 88 7.62 1.99 -6.77
C LEU A 88 9.05 1.40 -6.84
N LEU A 89 9.35 0.61 -7.87
CA LEU A 89 10.68 0.01 -8.09
C LEU A 89 11.72 1.08 -8.43
N GLU A 90 11.39 2.03 -9.32
CA GLU A 90 12.29 3.12 -9.76
C GLU A 90 12.74 4.00 -8.59
N HIS A 91 11.87 4.22 -7.61
CA HIS A 91 12.16 5.04 -6.43
C HIS A 91 12.75 4.22 -5.28
N GLY A 92 12.87 2.90 -5.42
CA GLY A 92 13.39 2.01 -4.37
C GLY A 92 12.42 1.75 -3.21
N ALA A 93 11.14 2.07 -3.36
CA ALA A 93 10.11 1.79 -2.34
C ALA A 93 9.61 0.33 -2.38
N ALA A 94 9.92 -0.41 -3.45
CA ALA A 94 9.55 -1.81 -3.59
C ALA A 94 10.64 -2.66 -4.24
N LEU A 95 10.50 -3.98 -4.13
CA LEU A 95 11.14 -4.98 -4.97
C LEU A 95 10.08 -5.84 -5.65
N SER A 96 10.39 -6.35 -6.85
CA SER A 96 9.52 -7.27 -7.58
C SER A 96 10.15 -8.67 -7.61
N CYS A 97 9.29 -9.69 -7.54
CA CYS A 97 9.70 -11.08 -7.57
C CYS A 97 8.61 -11.99 -8.13
N THR A 98 9.03 -13.20 -8.51
CA THR A 98 8.10 -14.30 -8.75
C THR A 98 7.75 -14.99 -7.45
N THR A 99 6.64 -15.74 -7.41
CA THR A 99 6.25 -16.52 -6.22
C THR A 99 7.38 -17.43 -5.71
N ARG A 100 8.18 -17.99 -6.61
CA ARG A 100 9.31 -18.88 -6.28
C ARG A 100 10.49 -18.14 -5.65
N ALA A 101 10.59 -16.83 -5.87
CA ALA A 101 11.70 -16.01 -5.42
C ALA A 101 11.39 -15.18 -4.14
N ILE A 102 10.18 -15.32 -3.58
CA ILE A 102 9.75 -14.55 -2.39
C ILE A 102 10.73 -14.73 -1.23
N THR A 103 11.06 -15.97 -0.87
CA THR A 103 11.94 -16.24 0.28
C THR A 103 13.33 -15.63 0.11
N TYR A 104 13.93 -15.82 -1.07
CA TYR A 104 15.25 -15.24 -1.40
C TYR A 104 15.26 -13.71 -1.32
N LYS A 105 14.22 -13.07 -1.87
CA LYS A 105 14.10 -11.60 -1.84
C LYS A 105 13.83 -11.09 -0.44
N LEU A 106 13.01 -11.80 0.33
CA LEU A 106 12.72 -11.45 1.72
C LEU A 106 13.98 -11.53 2.58
N ASP A 107 14.78 -12.61 2.47
CA ASP A 107 16.08 -12.71 3.16
C ASP A 107 17.00 -11.55 2.78
N LYS A 108 17.07 -11.17 1.51
CA LYS A 108 17.89 -10.04 1.07
C LYS A 108 17.46 -8.70 1.69
N ILE A 109 16.17 -8.52 1.95
CA ILE A 109 15.66 -7.30 2.61
C ILE A 109 15.93 -7.38 4.12
N LEU A 110 15.61 -8.51 4.76
CA LEU A 110 15.65 -8.65 6.22
C LEU A 110 17.07 -8.81 6.79
N THR A 111 18.02 -9.32 6.01
CA THR A 111 19.42 -9.50 6.47
C THR A 111 20.25 -8.21 6.42
N SER A 112 19.70 -7.11 5.91
CA SER A 112 20.37 -5.81 5.83
C SER A 112 19.43 -4.71 6.30
N GLU A 113 19.59 -4.29 7.56
CA GLU A 113 18.82 -3.18 8.15
C GLU A 113 18.92 -1.91 7.29
N ASP A 114 20.10 -1.64 6.73
CA ASP A 114 20.34 -0.56 5.78
C ASP A 114 19.43 -0.62 4.55
N ASN A 115 19.15 -1.81 4.02
CA ASN A 115 18.28 -1.95 2.85
C ASN A 115 16.83 -1.66 3.21
N LEU A 116 16.34 -2.24 4.31
CA LEU A 116 14.97 -2.03 4.76
C LEU A 116 14.71 -0.55 5.07
N GLU A 117 15.64 0.11 5.76
CA GLU A 117 15.51 1.52 6.12
C GLU A 117 15.56 2.44 4.88
N LYS A 118 16.41 2.14 3.89
CA LYS A 118 16.40 2.86 2.60
C LYS A 118 15.06 2.74 1.89
N MET A 119 14.49 1.54 1.86
CA MET A 119 13.17 1.32 1.26
C MET A 119 12.07 2.04 2.05
N ARG A 120 12.13 2.06 3.38
CA ARG A 120 11.18 2.82 4.23
C ARG A 120 11.23 4.30 3.91
N LYS A 121 12.42 4.89 3.85
CA LYS A 121 12.61 6.30 3.49
C LYS A 121 12.07 6.61 2.09
N ALA A 122 12.29 5.72 1.12
CA ALA A 122 11.72 5.84 -0.22
C ALA A 122 10.18 5.76 -0.21
N ALA A 123 9.60 4.84 0.56
CA ALA A 123 8.15 4.74 0.69
C ALA A 123 7.55 6.01 1.31
N GLN A 124 8.18 6.55 2.36
CA GLN A 124 7.76 7.78 3.02
C GLN A 124 7.85 9.00 2.10
N SER A 125 8.90 9.11 1.28
CA SER A 125 9.08 10.27 0.38
C SER A 125 8.05 10.30 -0.76
N LEU A 126 7.58 9.13 -1.19
CA LEU A 126 6.49 9.00 -2.16
C LEU A 126 5.11 9.14 -1.52
N GLY A 127 4.98 8.83 -0.23
CA GLY A 127 3.73 8.81 0.52
C GLY A 127 3.01 10.16 0.53
N ARG A 128 1.69 10.11 0.30
CA ARG A 128 0.80 11.29 0.36
C ARG A 128 -0.36 11.03 1.34
N PRO A 129 -0.10 10.99 2.66
CA PRO A 129 -1.11 10.59 3.66
C PRO A 129 -2.33 11.52 3.73
N ASN A 130 -2.19 12.77 3.26
CA ASN A 130 -3.25 13.78 3.30
C ASN A 130 -3.95 14.02 1.94
N SER A 131 -3.73 13.17 0.93
CA SER A 131 -4.27 13.39 -0.44
C SER A 131 -5.76 13.66 -0.47
N ALA A 132 -6.57 12.88 0.26
CA ALA A 132 -8.02 13.08 0.30
C ALA A 132 -8.40 14.47 0.83
N ASN A 133 -7.72 14.94 1.87
CA ASN A 133 -7.94 16.26 2.45
C ASN A 133 -7.50 17.38 1.50
N VAL A 134 -6.39 17.19 0.79
CA VAL A 134 -5.88 18.16 -0.21
C VAL A 134 -6.90 18.32 -1.34
N ILE A 135 -7.31 17.20 -1.96
CA ILE A 135 -8.27 17.20 -3.07
C ILE A 135 -9.62 17.78 -2.62
N SER A 136 -10.10 17.40 -1.44
CA SER A 136 -11.35 17.94 -0.89
C SER A 136 -11.29 19.46 -0.73
N LYS A 137 -10.18 20.01 -0.21
CA LYS A 137 -9.99 21.45 -0.06
C LYS A 137 -9.93 22.19 -1.40
N GLU A 138 -9.24 21.63 -2.38
CA GLU A 138 -9.19 22.20 -3.73
C GLU A 138 -10.58 22.24 -4.37
N PHE A 139 -11.32 21.14 -4.28
CA PHE A 139 -12.68 21.07 -4.81
C PHE A 139 -13.62 22.09 -4.16
N VAL A 140 -13.59 22.20 -2.82
CA VAL A 140 -14.41 23.18 -2.09
C VAL A 140 -14.04 24.62 -2.45
N THR A 141 -12.76 24.91 -2.61
CA THR A 141 -12.28 26.24 -3.00
C THR A 141 -12.76 26.60 -4.41
N GLY A 142 -12.56 25.70 -5.38
CA GLY A 142 -13.02 25.91 -6.76
C GLY A 142 -14.53 26.06 -6.87
N ALA A 143 -15.31 25.33 -6.08
CA ALA A 143 -16.76 25.47 -6.04
C ALA A 143 -17.21 26.86 -5.56
N LYS A 144 -16.52 27.43 -4.55
CA LYS A 144 -16.81 28.80 -4.05
C LYS A 144 -16.47 29.87 -5.08
N GLU A 145 -15.34 29.72 -5.77
CA GLU A 145 -14.93 30.64 -6.83
C GLU A 145 -15.92 30.63 -8.00
N TYR A 146 -16.38 29.44 -8.39
CA TYR A 146 -17.40 29.29 -9.43
C TYR A 146 -18.71 29.97 -9.05
N GLN A 147 -19.21 29.75 -7.82
CA GLN A 147 -20.44 30.40 -7.34
C GLN A 147 -20.32 31.93 -7.32
N THR A 148 -19.18 32.46 -6.87
CA THR A 148 -18.92 33.90 -6.83
C THR A 148 -18.91 34.49 -8.24
N THR A 149 -18.22 33.82 -9.17
CA THR A 149 -18.14 34.24 -10.58
C THR A 149 -19.52 34.24 -11.23
N ALA A 150 -20.28 33.15 -11.08
CA ALA A 150 -21.63 33.02 -11.61
C ALA A 150 -22.59 34.10 -11.06
N LYS A 151 -22.51 34.40 -9.75
CA LYS A 151 -23.32 35.45 -9.13
C LYS A 151 -22.99 36.84 -9.68
N SER A 152 -21.70 37.17 -9.80
CA SER A 152 -21.28 38.45 -10.38
C SER A 152 -21.69 38.61 -11.85
N TYR A 153 -21.67 37.51 -12.62
CA TYR A 153 -22.12 37.50 -14.01
C TYR A 153 -23.62 37.76 -14.11
N LEU A 154 -24.43 37.07 -13.30
CA LEU A 154 -25.87 37.28 -13.20
C LEU A 154 -26.21 38.71 -12.79
N GLU A 155 -25.53 39.26 -11.79
CA GLU A 155 -25.71 40.65 -11.36
C GLU A 155 -25.45 41.63 -12.51
N ARG A 156 -24.34 41.46 -13.26
CA ARG A 156 -24.02 42.32 -14.42
C ARG A 156 -25.05 42.24 -15.55
N VAL A 157 -25.63 41.06 -15.79
CA VAL A 157 -26.65 40.86 -16.82
C VAL A 157 -27.98 41.46 -16.39
N LEU A 158 -28.35 41.37 -15.11
CA LEU A 158 -29.62 41.89 -14.58
C LEU A 158 -29.62 43.40 -14.34
N THR A 159 -28.45 44.03 -14.19
CA THR A 159 -28.31 45.50 -14.05
C THR A 159 -28.14 46.24 -15.38
N ARG A 160 -28.25 45.55 -16.53
CA ARG A 160 -28.31 46.14 -17.87
C ARG A 160 -29.73 46.09 -18.40
#